data_AF-A0A2M7AF27-F1
#
_entry.id   AF-A0A2M7AF27-F1
#
_cell.length_a   1.000
_cell.length_b   1.000
_cell.length_c   1.000
_cell.angle_alpha   90.00
_cell.angle_beta   90.00
_cell.angle_gamma   90.00
#
_symmetry.space_group_name_H-M   'P 1'
#
loop_
_entity.id
_entity.type
_entity.pdbx_description
1 polymer ?
#
loop_
_entity_poly.entity_id
_entity_poly.type
_entity_poly.pdbx_seq_one_letter_code
_entity_poly.pdbx_strand_id
1 'polypeptide(L)'
;MDRLKERALMTRAVVLGNSGEAQAAPELLALLSSPSAQVRRLAVSALGKLASVADATQVVSALSFRLRDPHPQVRQYAVEALTAYGAAAASALPDLQDIAENTADKEYNRRDAARAVETIKQAKRIALEETQVRCQRCNAIISADEYTRSSRAFQRLYCDKCFNEVYLRRRNYDTQIELNKTIQTDKGHWVQSDGESIIANFPKQHNIEYRYDERLQIIDGYAIRPDFYLPEFDLYAE
;
A
#
# COMPACT_ATOMS: atom_id res chain seq x y z
N MET A 1 -0.24 20.71 -20.46
CA MET A 1 -1.57 20.06 -20.46
C MET A 1 -2.51 20.95 -19.69
N ASP A 2 -3.75 21.13 -20.14
CA ASP A 2 -4.79 21.84 -19.38
C ASP A 2 -5.04 21.12 -18.04
N ARG A 3 -5.13 21.87 -16.93
CA ARG A 3 -5.33 21.33 -15.57
C ARG A 3 -6.61 20.50 -15.46
N LEU A 4 -7.67 20.87 -16.20
CA LEU A 4 -8.91 20.11 -16.22
C LEU A 4 -8.72 18.76 -16.90
N LYS A 5 -8.01 18.74 -18.05
CA LYS A 5 -7.65 17.51 -18.76
C LYS A 5 -6.77 16.60 -17.91
N GLU A 6 -5.80 17.16 -17.19
CA GLU A 6 -4.96 16.40 -16.25
C GLU A 6 -5.81 15.71 -15.18
N ARG A 7 -6.68 16.47 -14.52
CA ARG A 7 -7.56 15.96 -13.47
C ARG A 7 -8.50 14.87 -14.00
N ALA A 8 -9.04 15.03 -15.20
CA ALA A 8 -9.88 14.02 -15.83
C ALA A 8 -9.11 12.71 -16.07
N LEU A 9 -7.88 12.78 -16.59
CA LEU A 9 -7.04 11.60 -16.81
C LEU A 9 -6.62 10.92 -15.50
N MET A 10 -6.33 11.71 -14.45
CA MET A 10 -6.05 11.17 -13.11
C MET A 10 -7.24 10.39 -12.57
N THR A 11 -8.45 10.99 -12.60
CA THR A 11 -9.68 10.32 -12.18
C THR A 11 -9.92 9.05 -13.00
N ARG A 12 -9.72 9.11 -14.32
CA ARG A 12 -9.88 7.95 -15.20
C ARG A 12 -8.96 6.80 -14.82
N ALA A 13 -7.67 7.07 -14.57
CA ALA A 13 -6.72 6.06 -14.11
C ALA A 13 -7.16 5.38 -12.80
N VAL A 14 -7.68 6.17 -11.85
CA VAL A 14 -8.17 5.62 -10.56
C VAL A 14 -9.41 4.74 -10.77
N VAL A 15 -10.38 5.20 -11.56
CA VAL A 15 -11.62 4.45 -11.84
C VAL A 15 -11.28 3.11 -12.51
N LEU A 16 -10.43 3.13 -13.53
CA LEU A 16 -9.97 1.92 -14.23
C LEU A 16 -9.22 0.96 -13.31
N GLY A 17 -8.35 1.45 -12.43
CA GLY A 17 -7.66 0.60 -11.47
C GLY A 17 -8.59 -0.01 -10.40
N ASN A 18 -9.69 0.68 -10.08
CA ASN A 18 -10.65 0.23 -9.07
C ASN A 18 -11.75 -0.67 -9.64
N SER A 19 -11.95 -0.74 -10.96
CA SER A 19 -12.89 -1.68 -11.56
C SER A 19 -12.46 -3.13 -11.32
N GLY A 20 -11.15 -3.39 -11.26
CA GLY A 20 -10.61 -4.74 -11.14
C GLY A 20 -10.78 -5.56 -12.41
N GLU A 21 -11.07 -4.92 -13.55
CA GLU A 21 -11.34 -5.57 -14.82
C GLU A 21 -10.08 -5.60 -15.71
N ALA A 22 -9.75 -6.76 -16.27
CA ALA A 22 -8.59 -6.92 -17.15
C ALA A 22 -8.65 -6.00 -18.39
N GLN A 23 -9.86 -5.69 -18.86
CA GLN A 23 -10.13 -4.82 -20.01
C GLN A 23 -9.70 -3.37 -19.79
N ALA A 24 -9.43 -2.97 -18.55
CA ALA A 24 -8.89 -1.64 -18.24
C ALA A 24 -7.40 -1.51 -18.60
N ALA A 25 -6.65 -2.61 -18.73
CA ALA A 25 -5.21 -2.58 -18.91
C ALA A 25 -4.75 -1.81 -20.19
N PRO A 26 -5.36 -1.99 -21.38
CA PRO A 26 -4.94 -1.26 -22.58
C PRO A 26 -5.02 0.26 -22.44
N GLU A 27 -6.10 0.77 -21.82
CA GLU A 27 -6.25 2.21 -21.60
C GLU A 27 -5.24 2.73 -20.58
N LEU A 28 -5.01 1.98 -19.49
CA LEU A 28 -3.99 2.32 -18.50
C LEU A 28 -2.57 2.34 -19.11
N LEU A 29 -2.26 1.41 -20.02
CA LEU A 29 -1.00 1.40 -20.78
C LEU A 29 -0.83 2.68 -21.61
N ALA A 30 -1.90 3.17 -22.24
CA ALA A 30 -1.84 4.43 -22.98
C ALA A 30 -1.54 5.63 -22.06
N LEU A 31 -2.08 5.64 -20.84
CA LEU A 31 -1.85 6.71 -19.85
C LEU A 31 -0.40 6.76 -19.34
N LEU A 32 0.38 5.69 -19.49
CA LEU A 32 1.82 5.69 -19.17
C LEU A 32 2.62 6.68 -20.02
N SER A 33 2.10 7.09 -21.18
CA SER A 33 2.74 8.07 -22.07
C SER A 33 2.32 9.51 -21.78
N SER A 34 1.53 9.75 -20.72
CA SER A 34 1.09 11.10 -20.36
C SER A 34 2.27 12.01 -20.02
N PRO A 35 2.25 13.29 -20.43
CA PRO A 35 3.27 14.26 -20.02
C PRO A 35 3.21 14.54 -18.50
N SER A 36 2.05 14.36 -17.86
CA SER A 36 1.93 14.53 -16.40
C SER A 36 2.46 13.31 -15.67
N ALA A 37 3.44 13.54 -14.79
CA ALA A 37 3.96 12.51 -13.89
C ALA A 37 2.88 11.96 -12.94
N GLN A 38 1.88 12.77 -12.55
CA GLN A 38 0.79 12.30 -11.69
C GLN A 38 -0.12 11.31 -12.40
N VAL A 39 -0.45 11.58 -13.67
CA VAL A 39 -1.21 10.64 -14.49
C VAL A 39 -0.44 9.34 -14.69
N ARG A 40 0.86 9.43 -15.04
CA ARG A 40 1.72 8.23 -15.19
C ARG A 40 1.78 7.42 -13.90
N ARG A 41 2.00 8.08 -12.75
CA ARG A 41 2.05 7.42 -11.44
C ARG A 41 0.75 6.68 -11.12
N LEU A 42 -0.40 7.31 -11.35
CA LEU A 42 -1.70 6.69 -11.12
C LEU A 42 -1.98 5.53 -12.08
N ALA A 43 -1.57 5.65 -13.35
CA ALA A 43 -1.69 4.58 -14.32
C ALA A 43 -0.83 3.36 -13.94
N VAL A 44 0.41 3.59 -13.53
CA VAL A 44 1.30 2.54 -12.99
C VAL A 44 0.69 1.86 -11.76
N SER A 45 0.18 2.65 -10.81
CA SER A 45 -0.49 2.13 -9.61
C SER A 45 -1.70 1.26 -9.96
N ALA A 46 -2.52 1.72 -10.90
CA ALA A 46 -3.70 1.01 -11.38
C ALA A 46 -3.33 -0.32 -12.05
N LEU A 47 -2.31 -0.34 -12.92
CA LEU A 47 -1.81 -1.57 -13.53
C LEU A 47 -1.31 -2.59 -12.50
N GLY A 48 -0.71 -2.13 -11.41
CA GLY A 48 -0.32 -2.99 -10.29
C GLY A 48 -1.50 -3.59 -9.51
N LYS A 49 -2.66 -2.91 -9.47
CA LYS A 49 -3.89 -3.46 -8.88
C LYS A 49 -4.50 -4.57 -9.74
N LEU A 50 -4.28 -4.52 -11.06
CA LEU A 50 -4.78 -5.50 -12.01
C LEU A 50 -3.87 -6.73 -12.15
N ALA A 51 -2.81 -6.86 -11.35
CA ALA A 51 -1.80 -7.91 -11.53
C ALA A 51 -2.34 -9.35 -11.47
N SER A 52 -3.47 -9.58 -10.79
CA SER A 52 -4.09 -10.91 -10.70
C SER A 52 -5.07 -11.23 -11.84
N VAL A 53 -5.39 -10.26 -12.70
CA VAL A 53 -6.43 -10.39 -13.74
C VAL A 53 -5.95 -9.99 -15.13
N ALA A 54 -4.99 -9.07 -15.24
CA ALA A 54 -4.47 -8.59 -16.51
C ALA A 54 -3.37 -9.51 -17.06
N ASP A 55 -3.23 -9.56 -18.39
CA ASP A 55 -2.10 -10.20 -19.05
C ASP A 55 -0.78 -9.50 -18.65
N ALA A 56 0.08 -10.26 -17.98
CA ALA A 56 1.35 -9.77 -17.48
C ALA A 56 2.32 -9.35 -18.60
N THR A 57 2.24 -9.95 -19.79
CA THR A 57 3.28 -9.83 -20.82
C THR A 57 3.51 -8.38 -21.25
N GLN A 58 2.44 -7.71 -21.67
CA GLN A 58 2.51 -6.31 -22.12
C GLN A 58 2.70 -5.36 -20.94
N VAL A 59 2.08 -5.66 -19.80
CA VAL A 59 2.13 -4.79 -18.63
C VAL A 59 3.51 -4.76 -18.00
N VAL A 60 4.13 -5.92 -17.77
CA VAL A 60 5.50 -6.01 -17.21
C VAL A 60 6.51 -5.29 -18.08
N SER A 61 6.43 -5.43 -19.40
CA SER A 61 7.30 -4.71 -20.33
C SER A 61 7.14 -3.20 -20.18
N ALA A 62 5.91 -2.69 -20.22
CA ALA A 62 5.62 -1.26 -20.07
C ALA A 62 6.02 -0.70 -18.70
N LEU A 63 5.82 -1.47 -17.63
CA LEU A 63 6.23 -1.09 -16.27
C LEU A 63 7.76 -1.05 -16.13
N SER A 64 8.49 -1.96 -16.78
CA SER A 64 9.96 -1.96 -16.79
C SER A 64 10.51 -0.66 -17.38
N PHE A 65 9.89 -0.12 -18.44
CA PHE A 65 10.25 1.21 -18.96
C PHE A 65 9.98 2.35 -17.97
N ARG A 66 9.07 2.19 -17.00
CA ARG A 66 8.79 3.21 -15.97
C ARG A 66 9.75 3.16 -14.78
N LEU A 67 10.60 2.13 -14.68
CA LEU A 67 11.74 2.11 -13.76
C LEU A 67 12.78 3.19 -14.07
N ARG A 68 12.78 3.74 -15.28
CA ARG A 68 13.66 4.85 -15.71
C ARG A 68 12.91 6.19 -15.81
N ASP A 69 11.71 6.31 -15.24
CA ASP A 69 10.93 7.55 -15.31
C ASP A 69 11.68 8.71 -14.63
N PRO A 70 11.67 9.92 -15.20
CA PRO A 70 12.33 11.08 -14.58
C PRO A 70 11.77 11.39 -13.19
N HIS A 71 10.49 11.08 -12.93
CA HIS A 71 9.86 11.36 -11.66
C HIS A 71 10.05 10.19 -10.67
N PRO A 72 10.72 10.41 -9.52
CA PRO A 72 11.05 9.34 -8.57
C PRO A 72 9.85 8.54 -8.06
N GLN A 73 8.70 9.19 -7.83
CA GLN A 73 7.48 8.48 -7.44
C GLN A 73 6.96 7.55 -8.54
N VAL A 74 7.11 7.87 -9.83
CA VAL A 74 6.66 6.94 -10.89
C VAL A 74 7.51 5.67 -10.85
N ARG A 75 8.83 5.81 -10.62
CA ARG A 75 9.74 4.66 -10.43
C ARG A 75 9.32 3.80 -9.24
N GLN A 76 9.02 4.42 -8.09
CA GLN A 76 8.56 3.73 -6.90
C GLN A 76 7.33 2.85 -7.19
N TYR A 77 6.31 3.44 -7.80
CA TYR A 77 5.09 2.72 -8.12
C TYR A 77 5.32 1.65 -9.19
N ALA A 78 6.31 1.83 -10.09
CA ALA A 78 6.67 0.81 -11.07
C ALA A 78 7.32 -0.40 -10.41
N VAL A 79 8.21 -0.18 -9.44
CA VAL A 79 8.77 -1.25 -8.59
C VAL A 79 7.67 -2.01 -7.87
N GLU A 80 6.73 -1.30 -7.21
CA GLU A 80 5.62 -1.94 -6.51
C GLU A 80 4.69 -2.71 -7.45
N ALA A 81 4.38 -2.15 -8.62
CA ALA A 81 3.53 -2.79 -9.61
C ALA A 81 4.19 -4.06 -10.15
N LEU A 82 5.47 -4.02 -10.53
CA LEU A 82 6.22 -5.21 -10.95
C LEU A 82 6.27 -6.26 -9.85
N THR A 83 6.46 -5.85 -8.59
CA THR A 83 6.38 -6.78 -7.45
C THR A 83 5.03 -7.48 -7.41
N ALA A 84 3.93 -6.80 -7.70
CA ALA A 84 2.59 -7.40 -7.71
C ALA A 84 2.40 -8.45 -8.82
N TYR A 85 3.12 -8.35 -9.94
CA TYR A 85 3.16 -9.37 -11.00
C TYR A 85 4.04 -10.58 -10.66
N GLY A 86 4.75 -10.55 -9.52
CA GLY A 86 5.45 -11.71 -8.95
C GLY A 86 6.41 -12.37 -9.95
N ALA A 87 6.27 -13.68 -10.11
CA ALA A 87 7.14 -14.47 -10.99
C ALA A 87 7.12 -14.01 -12.46
N ALA A 88 5.99 -13.46 -12.94
CA ALA A 88 5.88 -12.95 -14.31
C ALA A 88 6.75 -11.71 -14.56
N ALA A 89 7.12 -10.98 -13.51
CA ALA A 89 8.03 -9.84 -13.58
C ALA A 89 9.53 -10.21 -13.54
N ALA A 90 9.87 -11.50 -13.64
CA ALA A 90 11.26 -11.95 -13.56
C ALA A 90 12.19 -11.33 -14.62
N SER A 91 11.67 -10.93 -15.79
CA SER A 91 12.45 -10.24 -16.82
C SER A 91 12.92 -8.84 -16.39
N ALA A 92 12.25 -8.21 -15.41
CA ALA A 92 12.60 -6.90 -14.88
C ALA A 92 13.67 -6.94 -13.76
N LEU A 93 14.14 -8.14 -13.36
CA LEU A 93 15.10 -8.29 -12.26
C LEU A 93 16.39 -7.46 -12.44
N PRO A 94 17.02 -7.40 -13.63
CA PRO A 94 18.21 -6.56 -13.82
C PRO A 94 17.91 -5.06 -13.59
N ASP A 95 16.82 -4.55 -14.17
CA ASP A 95 16.42 -3.15 -14.03
C ASP A 95 16.09 -2.78 -12.56
N LEU A 96 15.54 -3.73 -11.79
CA LEU A 96 15.29 -3.55 -10.36
C LEU A 96 16.58 -3.57 -9.53
N GLN A 97 17.56 -4.38 -9.91
CA GLN A 97 18.90 -4.39 -9.28
C GLN A 97 19.62 -3.05 -9.53
N ASP A 98 19.55 -2.54 -10.75
CA ASP A 98 20.10 -1.22 -11.10
C ASP A 98 19.53 -0.12 -10.19
N ILE A 99 18.21 -0.10 -9.93
CA ILE A 99 17.61 0.87 -9.00
C ILE A 99 18.10 0.66 -7.56
N ALA A 100 18.18 -0.59 -7.10
CA ALA A 100 18.60 -0.90 -5.74
C ALA A 100 20.03 -0.39 -5.43
N GLU A 101 20.92 -0.45 -6.42
CA GLU A 101 22.33 -0.07 -6.29
C GLU A 101 22.58 1.40 -6.67
N ASN A 102 21.67 2.05 -7.39
CA ASN A 102 21.82 3.41 -7.85
C ASN A 102 21.79 4.43 -6.71
N THR A 103 22.96 4.91 -6.29
CA THR A 103 23.13 5.89 -5.21
C THR A 103 22.54 7.28 -5.49
N ALA A 104 22.25 7.60 -6.75
CA ALA A 104 21.59 8.85 -7.13
C ALA A 104 20.06 8.78 -7.01
N ASP A 105 19.47 7.59 -6.88
CA ASP A 105 18.03 7.44 -6.67
C ASP A 105 17.63 7.73 -5.21
N LYS A 106 16.34 7.96 -4.98
CA LYS A 106 15.77 8.16 -3.66
C LYS A 106 15.87 6.88 -2.84
N GLU A 107 16.15 7.03 -1.55
CA GLU A 107 16.31 5.91 -0.61
C GLU A 107 15.13 4.93 -0.63
N TYR A 108 13.90 5.45 -0.65
CA TYR A 108 12.71 4.61 -0.73
C TYR A 108 12.68 3.75 -1.99
N ASN A 109 13.13 4.26 -3.14
CA ASN A 109 13.19 3.49 -4.39
C ASN A 109 14.21 2.36 -4.29
N ARG A 110 15.39 2.65 -3.75
CA ARG A 110 16.46 1.64 -3.58
C ARG A 110 15.99 0.50 -2.68
N ARG A 111 15.45 0.84 -1.51
CA ARG A 111 14.92 -0.11 -0.53
C ARG A 111 13.77 -0.93 -1.10
N ASP A 112 12.80 -0.27 -1.76
CA ASP A 112 11.64 -0.96 -2.32
C ASP A 112 12.06 -1.88 -3.48
N ALA A 113 13.05 -1.48 -4.29
CA ALA A 113 13.60 -2.30 -5.37
C ALA A 113 14.37 -3.52 -4.85
N ALA A 114 15.20 -3.37 -3.83
CA ALA A 114 15.89 -4.50 -3.19
C ALA A 114 14.90 -5.55 -2.66
N ARG A 115 13.82 -5.09 -2.00
CA ARG A 115 12.73 -5.97 -1.54
C ARG A 115 12.00 -6.64 -2.71
N ALA A 116 11.75 -5.90 -3.79
CA ALA A 116 11.10 -6.42 -4.98
C ALA A 116 11.93 -7.54 -5.65
N VAL A 117 13.25 -7.34 -5.77
CA VAL A 117 14.18 -8.35 -6.31
C VAL A 117 14.08 -9.65 -5.53
N GLU A 118 14.14 -9.60 -4.20
CA GLU A 118 14.03 -10.79 -3.36
C GLU A 118 12.67 -11.48 -3.53
N THR A 119 11.58 -10.69 -3.49
CA THR A 119 10.22 -11.21 -3.61
C THR A 119 10.00 -11.90 -4.96
N ILE A 120 10.43 -11.28 -6.07
CA ILE A 120 10.26 -11.81 -7.42
C ILE A 120 11.13 -13.06 -7.63
N LYS A 121 12.38 -13.07 -7.13
CA LYS A 121 13.24 -14.27 -7.18
C LYS A 121 12.58 -15.44 -6.46
N GLN A 122 12.06 -15.22 -5.25
CA GLN A 122 11.42 -16.29 -4.49
C GLN A 122 10.12 -16.75 -5.13
N ALA A 123 9.28 -15.82 -5.63
CA ALA A 123 8.08 -16.16 -6.38
C ALA A 123 8.41 -17.01 -7.63
N LYS A 124 9.47 -16.67 -8.36
CA LYS A 124 9.94 -17.46 -9.50
C LYS A 124 10.35 -18.88 -9.10
N ARG A 125 11.09 -19.05 -8.00
CA ARG A 125 11.49 -20.37 -7.49
C ARG A 125 10.28 -21.23 -7.10
N ILE A 126 9.26 -20.62 -6.48
CA ILE A 126 8.00 -21.31 -6.15
C ILE A 126 7.26 -21.70 -7.43
N ALA A 127 7.19 -20.82 -8.42
CA ALA A 127 6.52 -21.09 -9.70
C ALA A 127 7.22 -22.19 -10.53
N LEU A 128 8.55 -22.32 -10.41
CA LEU A 128 9.33 -23.41 -11.00
C LEU A 128 9.33 -24.69 -10.15
N GLU A 129 8.54 -24.73 -9.08
CA GLU A 129 8.47 -25.83 -8.11
C GLU A 129 9.81 -26.18 -7.42
N GLU A 130 10.84 -25.33 -7.57
CA GLU A 130 12.16 -25.49 -6.96
C GLU A 130 12.12 -25.32 -5.44
N THR A 131 11.08 -24.68 -4.91
CA THR A 131 10.92 -24.44 -3.47
C THR A 131 9.46 -24.46 -3.07
N GLN A 132 9.12 -25.27 -2.07
CA GLN A 132 7.79 -25.29 -1.46
C GLN A 132 7.77 -24.38 -0.24
N VAL A 133 6.82 -23.45 -0.22
CA VAL A 133 6.59 -22.55 0.92
C VAL A 133 5.22 -22.87 1.52
N ARG A 134 5.10 -22.73 2.84
CA ARG A 134 3.88 -23.05 3.58
C ARG A 134 3.31 -21.82 4.27
N CYS A 135 1.99 -21.76 4.33
CA CYS A 135 1.23 -20.77 5.08
C CYS A 135 1.56 -20.87 6.57
N GLN A 136 1.94 -19.76 7.20
CA GLN A 136 2.32 -19.71 8.62
C GLN A 136 1.16 -20.02 9.58
N ARG A 137 -0.09 -19.97 9.10
CA ARG A 137 -1.30 -20.16 9.94
C ARG A 137 -1.92 -21.54 9.81
N CYS A 138 -2.03 -22.08 8.60
CA CYS A 138 -2.70 -23.36 8.35
C CYS A 138 -1.79 -24.43 7.74
N ASN A 139 -0.51 -24.12 7.51
CA ASN A 139 0.50 -25.03 6.96
C ASN A 139 0.23 -25.55 5.53
N ALA A 140 -0.78 -25.01 4.83
CA ALA A 140 -1.05 -25.29 3.42
C ALA A 140 0.11 -24.81 2.53
N ILE A 141 0.39 -25.54 1.45
CA ILE A 141 1.36 -25.11 0.42
C ILE A 141 0.80 -23.87 -0.26
N ILE A 142 1.63 -22.84 -0.44
CA ILE A 142 1.23 -21.59 -1.09
C ILE A 142 1.79 -21.49 -2.51
N SER A 143 1.01 -20.89 -3.41
CA SER A 143 1.45 -20.60 -4.77
C SER A 143 2.39 -19.38 -4.82
N ALA A 144 3.03 -19.18 -5.98
CA ALA A 144 3.86 -18.00 -6.21
C ALA A 144 3.06 -16.68 -6.08
N ASP A 145 1.80 -16.67 -6.51
CA ASP A 145 0.92 -15.51 -6.43
C ASP A 145 0.49 -15.22 -4.99
N GLU A 146 0.15 -16.27 -4.22
CA GLU A 146 -0.17 -16.16 -2.79
C GLU A 146 1.03 -15.68 -1.97
N TYR A 147 2.23 -16.22 -2.27
CA TYR A 147 3.48 -15.75 -1.69
C TYR A 147 3.68 -14.25 -1.92
N THR A 148 3.58 -13.83 -3.18
CA THR A 148 3.79 -12.43 -3.57
C THR A 148 2.80 -11.50 -2.86
N ARG A 149 1.51 -11.86 -2.89
CA ARG A 149 0.41 -11.08 -2.29
C ARG A 149 0.57 -10.95 -0.78
N SER A 150 0.84 -12.05 -0.08
CA SER A 150 0.95 -12.06 1.38
C SER A 150 2.22 -11.39 1.88
N SER A 151 3.37 -11.63 1.22
CA SER A 151 4.63 -10.95 1.51
C SER A 151 4.49 -9.43 1.41
N ARG A 152 3.87 -8.94 0.33
CA ARG A 152 3.64 -7.50 0.12
C ARG A 152 2.74 -6.88 1.20
N ALA A 153 1.66 -7.54 1.59
CA ALA A 153 0.65 -6.94 2.47
C ALA A 153 0.99 -7.03 3.97
N PHE A 154 1.65 -8.12 4.40
CA PHE A 154 1.77 -8.44 5.82
C PHE A 154 3.19 -8.77 6.27
N GLN A 155 4.18 -8.84 5.36
CA GLN A 155 5.51 -9.41 5.64
C GLN A 155 5.43 -10.84 6.24
N ARG A 156 4.31 -11.52 6.02
CA ARG A 156 3.99 -12.87 6.51
C ARG A 156 3.39 -13.67 5.40
N LEU A 157 3.60 -14.98 5.45
CA LEU A 157 3.26 -15.90 4.37
C LEU A 157 1.93 -16.57 4.68
N TYR A 158 0.92 -16.25 3.87
CA TYR A 158 -0.44 -16.76 4.03
C TYR A 158 -0.97 -17.27 2.70
N CYS A 159 -1.72 -18.38 2.74
CA CYS A 159 -2.61 -18.75 1.64
C CYS A 159 -3.79 -17.78 1.55
N ASP A 160 -4.51 -17.80 0.44
CA ASP A 160 -5.60 -16.86 0.17
C ASP A 160 -6.71 -16.89 1.22
N LYS A 161 -7.05 -18.08 1.75
CA LYS A 161 -8.04 -18.18 2.84
C LYS A 161 -7.59 -17.42 4.09
N CYS A 162 -6.36 -17.67 4.55
CA CYS A 162 -5.83 -17.01 5.74
C CYS A 162 -5.58 -15.52 5.50
N PHE A 163 -5.13 -15.14 4.31
CA PHE A 163 -4.96 -13.75 3.89
C PHE A 163 -6.28 -12.99 3.99
N ASN A 164 -7.35 -13.51 3.38
CA ASN A 164 -8.66 -12.87 3.38
C ASN A 164 -9.25 -12.73 4.78
N GLU A 165 -9.12 -13.75 5.63
CA GLU A 165 -9.57 -13.66 7.02
C GLU A 165 -8.84 -12.56 7.80
N VAL A 166 -7.51 -12.47 7.66
CA VAL A 166 -6.71 -11.41 8.33
C VAL A 166 -7.05 -10.04 7.75
N TYR A 167 -7.18 -9.94 6.43
CA TYR A 167 -7.50 -8.69 5.74
C TYR A 167 -8.91 -8.18 6.12
N LEU A 168 -9.91 -9.06 6.16
CA LEU A 168 -11.27 -8.74 6.61
C LEU A 168 -11.29 -8.27 8.06
N ARG A 169 -10.55 -8.94 8.97
CA ARG A 169 -10.42 -8.48 10.36
C ARG A 169 -9.81 -7.09 10.45
N ARG A 170 -8.76 -6.80 9.68
CA ARG A 170 -8.13 -5.47 9.64
C ARG A 170 -9.06 -4.40 9.08
N ARG A 171 -9.77 -4.68 7.98
CA ARG A 171 -10.72 -3.73 7.39
C ARG A 171 -11.89 -3.44 8.33
N ASN A 172 -12.35 -4.45 9.06
CA ASN A 172 -13.41 -4.31 10.04
C ASN A 172 -12.91 -3.77 11.39
N TYR A 173 -11.60 -3.62 11.60
CA TYR A 173 -11.03 -3.17 12.87
C TYR A 173 -11.45 -1.73 13.20
N ASP A 174 -11.41 -0.83 12.21
CA ASP A 174 -11.89 0.55 12.41
C ASP A 174 -13.41 0.59 12.67
N THR A 175 -14.18 -0.26 11.98
CA THR A 175 -15.62 -0.40 12.25
C THR A 175 -15.89 -1.00 13.63
N GLN A 176 -15.07 -1.92 14.11
CA GLN A 176 -15.16 -2.49 15.45
C GLN A 176 -14.80 -1.46 16.52
N ILE A 177 -13.79 -0.62 16.28
CA ILE A 177 -13.43 0.48 17.18
C ILE A 177 -14.57 1.47 17.32
N GLU A 178 -15.19 1.90 16.20
CA GLU A 178 -16.36 2.79 16.26
C GLU A 178 -17.53 2.17 17.03
N LEU A 179 -17.81 0.87 16.83
CA LEU A 179 -18.88 0.17 17.56
C LEU A 179 -18.57 -0.01 19.05
N ASN A 180 -17.30 -0.02 19.44
CA ASN A 180 -16.86 -0.19 20.83
C ASN A 180 -16.81 1.13 21.62
N LYS A 181 -16.92 2.29 20.95
CA LYS A 181 -17.02 3.60 21.60
C LYS A 181 -18.39 3.73 22.29
N THR A 182 -18.50 3.25 23.52
CA THR A 182 -19.76 3.22 24.29
C THR A 182 -19.83 4.26 25.40
N ILE A 183 -18.72 4.96 25.67
CA ILE A 183 -18.62 5.91 26.77
C ILE A 183 -18.67 7.32 26.19
N GLN A 184 -19.68 8.09 26.59
CA GLN A 184 -19.82 9.49 26.18
C GLN A 184 -19.00 10.38 27.11
N THR A 185 -18.11 11.18 26.53
CA THR A 185 -17.31 12.19 27.24
C THR A 185 -18.10 13.49 27.43
N ASP A 186 -17.62 14.33 28.33
CA ASP A 186 -18.24 15.61 28.68
C ASP A 186 -18.29 16.65 27.54
N LYS A 187 -17.57 16.41 26.43
CA LYS A 187 -17.60 17.22 25.20
C LYS A 187 -18.47 16.60 24.09
N GLY A 188 -19.11 15.45 24.36
CA GLY A 188 -19.99 14.74 23.43
C GLY A 188 -19.27 13.77 22.48
N HIS A 189 -17.94 13.57 22.64
CA HIS A 189 -17.20 12.53 21.93
C HIS A 189 -17.46 11.17 22.56
N TRP A 190 -17.37 10.11 21.76
CA TRP A 190 -17.47 8.73 22.22
C TRP A 190 -16.09 8.10 22.28
N VAL A 191 -15.76 7.45 23.39
CA VAL A 191 -14.46 6.78 23.64
C VAL A 191 -14.67 5.32 24.00
N GLN A 192 -13.62 4.50 23.84
CA GLN A 192 -13.73 3.03 23.97
C GLN A 192 -13.36 2.51 25.38
N SER A 193 -12.75 3.35 26.23
CA SER A 193 -12.31 2.97 27.58
C SER A 193 -12.48 4.07 28.63
N ASP A 194 -12.54 3.68 29.91
CA ASP A 194 -12.58 4.62 31.04
C ASP A 194 -11.30 5.47 31.13
N GLY A 195 -10.15 4.91 30.73
CA GLY A 195 -8.88 5.64 30.67
C GLY A 195 -8.94 6.80 29.68
N GLU A 196 -9.45 6.55 28.47
CA GLU A 196 -9.66 7.60 27.47
C GLU A 196 -10.70 8.63 27.93
N SER A 197 -11.71 8.23 28.69
CA SER A 197 -12.67 9.17 29.29
C SER A 197 -11.98 10.11 30.29
N ILE A 198 -11.06 9.60 31.12
CA ILE A 198 -10.25 10.41 32.03
C ILE A 198 -9.38 11.39 31.24
N ILE A 199 -8.69 10.92 30.20
CA ILE A 199 -7.83 11.76 29.34
C ILE A 199 -8.65 12.80 28.58
N ALA A 200 -9.86 12.47 28.12
CA ALA A 200 -10.76 13.41 27.46
C ALA A 200 -11.32 14.49 28.40
N ASN A 201 -11.56 14.13 29.67
CA ASN A 201 -12.17 15.01 30.66
C ASN A 201 -11.14 15.88 31.40
N PHE A 202 -9.89 15.42 31.54
CA PHE A 202 -8.82 16.16 32.22
C PHE A 202 -8.52 17.54 31.60
N PRO A 203 -8.34 17.68 30.26
CA PRO A 203 -8.14 18.98 29.62
C PRO A 203 -9.29 19.95 29.88
N LYS A 204 -10.54 19.48 29.98
CA LYS A 204 -11.69 20.34 30.28
C LYS A 204 -11.60 20.96 31.68
N GLN A 205 -11.18 20.17 32.68
CA GLN A 205 -11.00 20.66 34.05
C GLN A 205 -9.90 21.74 34.14
N HIS A 206 -8.94 21.71 33.21
CA HIS A 206 -7.82 22.64 33.14
C HIS A 206 -7.94 23.68 32.00
N ASN A 207 -9.10 23.75 31.32
CA ASN A 207 -9.38 24.63 30.19
C ASN A 207 -8.38 24.52 29.01
N ILE A 208 -7.84 23.33 28.79
CA ILE A 208 -6.91 23.00 27.71
C ILE A 208 -7.70 22.47 26.50
N GLU A 209 -7.39 22.99 25.31
CA GLU A 209 -7.97 22.50 24.05
C GLU A 209 -7.29 21.20 23.60
N TYR A 210 -8.07 20.26 23.09
CA TYR A 210 -7.54 19.05 22.47
C TYR A 210 -8.33 18.70 21.20
N ARG A 211 -7.69 17.96 20.31
CA ARG A 211 -8.29 17.32 19.13
C ARG A 211 -8.22 15.81 19.31
N TYR A 212 -9.36 15.14 19.18
CA TYR A 212 -9.41 13.69 19.08
C TYR A 212 -9.05 13.31 17.65
N ASP A 213 -7.89 12.67 17.44
CA ASP A 213 -7.40 12.33 16.09
C ASP A 213 -7.62 10.84 15.80
N GLU A 214 -8.60 10.55 14.94
CA GLU A 214 -8.88 9.19 14.51
C GLU A 214 -7.89 8.68 13.43
N ARG A 215 -6.93 9.52 13.03
CA ARG A 215 -6.00 9.20 11.94
C ARG A 215 -4.67 8.71 12.50
N LEU A 216 -4.22 7.58 11.96
CA LEU A 216 -2.86 7.09 12.15
C LEU A 216 -1.85 8.13 11.66
N GLN A 217 -0.94 8.55 12.54
CA GLN A 217 0.19 9.41 12.21
C GLN A 217 1.50 8.63 12.33
N ILE A 218 2.52 9.07 11.59
CA ILE A 218 3.87 8.52 11.73
C ILE A 218 4.68 9.50 12.57
N ILE A 219 4.97 9.13 13.81
CA ILE A 219 5.80 9.88 14.75
C ILE A 219 7.07 9.05 14.99
N ASP A 220 8.25 9.64 14.78
CA ASP A 220 9.56 8.98 14.96
C ASP A 220 9.69 7.60 14.29
N GLY A 221 9.04 7.42 13.14
CA GLY A 221 9.09 6.16 12.37
C GLY A 221 8.16 5.07 12.89
N TYR A 222 7.38 5.33 13.94
CA TYR A 222 6.32 4.46 14.42
C TYR A 222 4.96 4.96 13.91
N ALA A 223 4.13 4.02 13.43
CA ALA A 223 2.73 4.31 13.13
C ALA A 223 1.96 4.29 14.45
N ILE A 224 1.72 5.48 14.99
CA ILE A 224 1.02 5.70 16.25
C ILE A 224 -0.37 6.22 15.92
N ARG A 225 -1.40 5.75 16.62
CA ARG A 225 -2.73 6.35 16.57
C ARG A 225 -2.89 7.11 17.89
N PRO A 226 -2.43 8.37 17.96
CA PRO A 226 -2.57 9.10 19.20
C PRO A 226 -4.04 9.50 19.38
N ASP A 227 -4.66 9.04 20.47
CA ASP A 227 -6.08 9.28 20.71
C ASP A 227 -6.37 10.77 20.98
N PHE A 228 -5.43 11.50 21.62
CA PHE A 228 -5.60 12.91 21.96
C PHE A 228 -4.39 13.75 21.58
N TYR A 229 -4.59 14.80 20.76
CA TYR A 229 -3.58 15.82 20.48
C TYR A 229 -3.92 17.12 21.20
N LEU A 230 -2.97 17.68 21.95
CA LEU A 230 -3.09 18.94 22.68
C LEU A 230 -2.29 20.02 21.93
N PRO A 231 -2.94 20.87 21.10
CA PRO A 231 -2.24 21.80 20.21
C PRO A 231 -1.40 22.85 20.94
N GLU A 232 -1.83 23.22 22.15
CA GLU A 232 -1.13 24.20 22.99
C GLU A 232 0.27 23.72 23.41
N PHE A 233 0.43 22.40 23.59
CA PHE A 233 1.66 21.79 24.10
C PHE A 233 2.42 21.01 23.02
N ASP A 234 1.87 20.95 21.80
CA ASP A 234 2.32 20.06 20.72
C ASP A 234 2.55 18.62 21.21
N LEU A 235 1.62 18.16 22.06
CA LEU A 235 1.74 16.91 22.79
C LEU A 235 0.64 15.93 22.36
N TYR A 236 1.03 14.68 22.15
CA TYR A 236 0.10 13.57 21.97
C TYR A 236 0.01 12.77 23.26
N ALA A 237 -1.21 12.46 23.67
CA ALA A 237 -1.51 11.66 24.85
C ALA A 237 -2.22 10.36 24.45
N GLU A 238 -1.80 9.26 25.09
CA GLU A 238 -2.36 7.91 25.02
C GLU A 238 -2.70 7.43 26.44
#